data_AF-A0A660T007-F1
#
_entry.id   AF-A0A660T007-F1
#
_cell.length_a   1.000
_cell.length_b   1.000
_cell.length_c   1.000
_cell.angle_alpha   90.00
_cell.angle_beta   90.00
_cell.angle_gamma   90.00
#
_symmetry.space_group_name_H-M   'P 1'
#
loop_
_entity.id
_entity.type
_entity.pdbx_description
1 polymer ?
#
loop_
_entity_poly.entity_id
_entity_poly.type
_entity_poly.pdbx_seq_one_letter_code
_entity_poly.pdbx_strand_id
1 'polypeptide(L)'
;MNRLILLLLLILIIHLNAFTEVNEHKLEKGETLYRVSKKYNVPLDILVKVNRIKDVTKLKVGSKIIIPETYTIKKGETVYGIARA
;
A
#
# COMPACT_ATOMS: atom_id res chain seq x y z
N MET A 1 17.27 -38.98 9.37
CA MET A 1 16.53 -37.73 9.04
C MET A 1 16.20 -37.76 7.54
N ASN A 2 14.93 -37.90 7.19
CA ASN A 2 14.56 -38.12 5.78
C ASN A 2 14.72 -36.83 4.99
N ARG A 3 15.45 -36.89 3.87
CA ARG A 3 15.63 -35.74 2.96
C ARG A 3 14.29 -35.17 2.47
N LEU A 4 13.26 -36.01 2.39
CA LEU A 4 11.90 -35.62 2.07
C LEU A 4 11.30 -34.63 3.08
N ILE A 5 11.59 -34.81 4.38
CA ILE A 5 11.10 -33.93 5.45
C ILE A 5 11.75 -32.56 5.33
N LEU A 6 13.03 -32.49 4.95
CA LEU A 6 13.74 -31.24 4.76
C LEU A 6 13.18 -30.42 3.58
N LEU A 7 12.78 -31.08 2.49
CA LEU A 7 12.16 -30.41 1.34
C LEU A 7 10.76 -29.88 1.66
N LEU A 8 9.95 -30.63 2.42
CA LEU A 8 8.63 -30.19 2.85
C LEU A 8 8.70 -29.00 3.82
N LEU A 9 9.69 -28.98 4.72
CA LEU A 9 9.92 -27.85 5.62
C LEU A 9 10.41 -26.61 4.84
N LEU A 10 11.26 -26.79 3.83
CA LEU A 10 11.69 -25.69 2.96
C LEU A 10 10.50 -25.07 2.21
N ILE A 11 9.61 -25.89 1.66
CA ILE A 11 8.40 -25.44 0.95
C ILE A 11 7.43 -24.75 1.92
N LEU A 12 7.29 -25.24 3.15
CA LEU A 12 6.44 -24.65 4.19
C LEU A 12 6.94 -23.25 4.61
N ILE A 13 8.26 -23.08 4.74
CA ILE A 13 8.89 -21.79 5.04
C ILE A 13 8.67 -20.78 3.91
N ILE A 14 8.71 -21.24 2.64
CA ILE A 14 8.40 -20.39 1.47
C ILE A 14 6.95 -19.89 1.50
N HIS A 15 5.98 -20.74 1.89
CA HIS A 15 4.57 -20.33 2.01
C HIS A 15 4.32 -19.35 3.17
N LEU A 16 5.13 -19.39 4.22
CA LEU A 16 5.02 -18.46 5.36
C LEU A 16 5.39 -17.02 4.99
N ASN A 17 6.11 -16.84 3.87
CA ASN A 17 6.57 -15.55 3.37
C ASN A 17 5.64 -14.96 2.30
N ALA A 18 4.34 -15.30 2.30
CA ALA A 18 3.32 -14.55 1.57
C ALA A 18 3.17 -13.15 2.20
N PHE A 19 4.20 -12.34 2.00
CA PHE A 19 4.37 -11.03 2.59
C PHE A 19 3.46 -10.07 1.85
N THR A 20 2.51 -9.48 2.56
CA THR A 20 1.73 -8.35 2.06
C THR A 20 2.69 -7.20 1.81
N GLU A 21 3.00 -6.92 0.54
CA GLU A 21 3.76 -5.74 0.16
C GLU A 21 2.88 -4.51 0.41
N VAL A 22 3.02 -3.91 1.59
CA VAL A 22 2.41 -2.62 1.88
C VAL A 22 3.20 -1.58 1.09
N ASN A 23 2.60 -1.08 0.01
CA ASN A 23 3.19 0.02 -0.74
C ASN A 23 3.26 1.26 0.16
N GLU A 24 4.46 1.66 0.55
CA GLU A 24 4.71 2.78 1.46
C GLU A 24 5.69 3.79 0.85
N HIS A 25 5.42 5.06 1.07
CA HIS A 25 6.32 6.16 0.74
C HIS A 25 6.84 6.80 2.03
N LYS A 26 8.16 6.94 2.15
CA LYS A 26 8.79 7.62 3.28
C LYS A 26 8.93 9.10 2.96
N LEU A 27 8.38 9.97 3.81
CA LEU A 27 8.47 11.41 3.62
C LEU A 27 9.93 11.90 3.61
N GLU A 28 10.31 12.58 2.56
CA GLU A 28 11.63 13.20 2.42
C GLU A 28 11.67 14.61 3.03
N LYS A 29 12.88 15.15 3.20
CA LYS A 29 13.06 16.50 3.74
C LYS A 29 12.40 17.54 2.83
N GLY A 30 11.48 18.32 3.38
CA GLY A 30 10.75 19.36 2.64
C GLY A 30 9.56 18.84 1.82
N GLU A 31 9.28 17.54 1.88
CA GLU A 31 8.09 16.97 1.25
C GLU A 31 6.86 17.17 2.14
N THR A 32 5.70 17.36 1.50
CA THR A 32 4.40 17.46 2.17
C THR A 32 3.49 16.34 1.71
N LEU A 33 2.50 15.97 2.52
CA LEU A 33 1.51 14.96 2.14
C LEU A 33 0.75 15.35 0.85
N TYR A 34 0.59 16.64 0.60
CA TYR A 34 0.02 17.14 -0.66
C TYR A 34 0.88 16.80 -1.88
N ARG A 35 2.22 16.94 -1.78
CA ARG A 35 3.13 16.55 -2.88
C ARG A 35 3.10 15.04 -3.11
N VAL A 36 3.02 14.25 -2.05
CA VAL A 36 2.85 12.78 -2.14
C VAL A 36 1.55 12.44 -2.85
N SER A 37 0.43 13.06 -2.46
CA SER A 37 -0.88 12.91 -3.14
C SER A 37 -0.77 13.12 -4.66
N LYS A 38 -0.09 14.19 -5.09
CA LYS A 38 0.10 14.47 -6.51
C LYS A 38 1.02 13.47 -7.20
N LYS A 39 2.11 13.07 -6.55
CA LYS A 39 3.08 12.09 -7.08
C LYS A 39 2.42 10.74 -7.39
N TYR A 40 1.56 10.25 -6.49
CA TYR A 40 0.92 8.94 -6.62
C TYR A 40 -0.48 9.01 -7.27
N ASN A 41 -0.93 10.20 -7.66
CA ASN A 41 -2.28 10.44 -8.17
C ASN A 41 -3.39 9.91 -7.22
N VAL A 42 -3.15 10.00 -5.91
CA VAL A 42 -4.11 9.61 -4.87
C VAL A 42 -4.67 10.89 -4.22
N PRO A 43 -6.00 11.03 -4.10
CA PRO A 43 -6.60 12.17 -3.40
C PRO A 43 -6.06 12.30 -1.96
N LEU A 44 -5.79 13.54 -1.53
CA LEU A 44 -5.18 13.82 -0.22
C LEU A 44 -6.05 13.30 0.94
N ASP A 45 -7.36 13.46 0.85
CA ASP A 45 -8.34 12.96 1.82
C ASP A 45 -8.29 11.44 1.97
N ILE A 46 -8.09 10.71 0.87
CA ILE A 46 -7.90 9.26 0.88
C ILE A 46 -6.60 8.89 1.61
N LEU A 47 -5.48 9.58 1.30
CA LEU A 47 -4.23 9.36 2.02
C LEU A 47 -4.37 9.62 3.52
N VAL A 48 -5.03 10.71 3.91
CA VAL A 48 -5.30 11.06 5.32
C VAL A 48 -6.11 9.97 5.99
N LYS A 49 -7.18 9.49 5.35
CA LYS A 49 -8.08 8.47 5.88
C LYS A 49 -7.40 7.12 6.04
N VAL A 50 -6.71 6.63 5.01
CA VAL A 50 -6.03 5.32 5.03
C VAL A 50 -4.93 5.29 6.08
N ASN A 51 -4.17 6.38 6.21
CA ASN A 51 -3.08 6.49 7.18
C ASN A 51 -3.54 6.95 8.57
N ARG A 52 -4.85 7.16 8.78
CA ARG A 52 -5.43 7.64 10.04
C ARG A 52 -4.77 8.91 10.58
N ILE A 53 -4.39 9.80 9.66
CA ILE A 53 -3.68 11.05 9.99
C ILE A 53 -4.69 12.03 10.57
N LYS A 54 -4.49 12.42 11.84
CA LYS A 54 -5.36 13.40 12.50
C LYS A 54 -5.01 14.84 12.13
N ASP A 55 -3.72 15.09 11.91
CA ASP A 55 -3.18 16.42 11.65
C ASP A 55 -1.97 16.31 10.73
N VAL A 56 -2.12 16.81 9.50
CA VAL A 56 -1.08 16.75 8.46
C VAL A 56 0.12 17.65 8.77
N THR A 57 -0.05 18.68 9.60
CA THR A 57 1.03 19.61 9.96
C THR A 57 2.04 19.00 10.93
N LYS A 58 1.67 17.90 11.60
CA LYS A 58 2.51 17.17 12.55
C LYS A 58 3.33 16.05 11.92
N LEU A 59 3.20 15.84 10.61
CA LEU A 59 3.99 14.85 9.88
C LEU A 59 5.46 15.27 9.85
N LYS A 60 6.33 14.34 10.23
CA LYS A 60 7.78 14.57 10.29
C LYS A 60 8.48 13.92 9.10
N VAL A 61 9.67 14.42 8.79
CA VAL A 61 10.58 13.75 7.84
C VAL A 61 10.80 12.31 8.30
N GLY A 62 10.72 11.38 7.36
CA GLY A 62 10.82 9.94 7.62
C GLY A 62 9.51 9.25 8.01
N SER A 63 8.39 9.97 8.12
CA SER A 63 7.08 9.33 8.31
C SER A 63 6.77 8.41 7.14
N LYS A 64 6.28 7.21 7.43
CA LYS A 64 5.83 6.24 6.43
C LYS A 64 4.36 6.51 6.11
N ILE A 65 4.07 6.70 4.82
CA ILE A 65 2.74 6.95 4.30
C ILE A 65 2.36 5.76 3.42
N ILE A 66 1.36 5.01 3.84
CA ILE A 66 0.73 3.95 3.05
C ILE A 66 0.10 4.60 1.81
N ILE A 67 0.47 4.08 0.64
CA ILE A 67 -0.06 4.50 -0.65
C ILE A 67 -1.06 3.43 -1.12
N PRO A 68 -2.37 3.71 -1.06
CA PRO A 68 -3.37 2.76 -1.52
C PRO A 68 -3.34 2.65 -3.05
N GLU A 69 -3.62 1.45 -3.55
CA GLU A 69 -3.97 1.29 -4.96
C GLU A 69 -5.33 1.93 -5.21
N THR A 70 -5.43 2.67 -6.30
CA THR A 70 -6.68 3.32 -6.71
C THR A 70 -6.98 2.99 -8.16
N TYR A 71 -8.26 2.79 -8.44
CA TYR A 71 -8.75 2.58 -9.80
C TYR A 71 -9.60 3.77 -10.22
N THR A 72 -9.24 4.38 -11.34
CA THR A 72 -10.05 5.45 -11.95
C THR A 72 -11.04 4.81 -12.91
N ILE A 73 -12.34 4.90 -12.57
CA ILE A 73 -13.43 4.36 -13.38
C ILE A 73 -13.44 5.05 -14.75
N LYS A 74 -13.39 4.25 -15.82
CA LYS A 74 -13.49 4.74 -17.20
C LYS A 74 -14.94 4.87 -17.62
N LYS A 75 -15.20 5.72 -18.62
CA LYS A 75 -16.54 5.91 -19.17
C LYS A 75 -17.11 4.55 -19.64
N GLY A 76 -18.30 4.21 -19.15
CA GLY A 76 -18.99 2.95 -19.49
C GLY A 76 -18.75 1.81 -18.50
N GLU A 77 -17.80 1.94 -17.58
CA GLU A 77 -17.63 0.99 -16.48
C GLU A 77 -18.63 1.27 -15.35
N THR A 78 -19.00 0.21 -14.63
CA THR A 78 -19.80 0.32 -13.40
C THR A 78 -19.01 -0.25 -12.24
N VAL A 79 -19.23 0.27 -11.03
CA VAL A 79 -18.61 -0.29 -9.81
C VAL A 79 -18.95 -1.77 -9.67
N TYR A 80 -20.19 -2.16 -10.01
CA TYR A 80 -20.62 -3.56 -10.04
C TYR A 80 -19.81 -4.40 -11.04
N GLY A 81 -19.60 -3.88 -12.25
CA GLY A 81 -18.81 -4.57 -13.29
C GLY A 81 -17.36 -4.75 -12.88
N ILE A 82 -16.75 -3.74 -12.27
CA ILE A 82 -15.37 -3.80 -11.77
C ILE A 82 -15.25 -4.80 -10.61
N ALA A 83 -16.21 -4.81 -9.68
CA ALA A 83 -16.18 -5.69 -8.52
C ALA A 83 -16.34 -7.19 -8.85
N ARG A 84 -16.76 -7.54 -10.07
CA ARG A 84 -16.92 -8.93 -10.52
C ARG A 84 -15.86 -9.40 -11.52
N ALA A 85 -14.98 -8.51 -11.97
CA ALA A 85 -13.84 -8.84 -12.83
C ALA A 85 -12.73 -9.47 -11.99
#